data_AF-A0A6L8HXA6-F1
#
_entry.id   AF-A0A6L8HXA6-F1
#
_cell.length_a   1.000
_cell.length_b   1.000
_cell.length_c   1.000
_cell.angle_alpha   90.00
_cell.angle_beta   90.00
_cell.angle_gamma   90.00
#
_symmetry.space_group_name_H-M   'P 1'
#
loop_
_entity.id
_entity.type
_entity.pdbx_description
1 polymer ?
#
loop_
_entity_poly.entity_id
_entity_poly.type
_entity_poly.pdbx_seq_one_letter_code
_entity_poly.pdbx_strand_id
1 'polypeptide(L)' 'MPRIDAYLIAGGKWHDVNFARLEVLKLLHEDDDVRVRVGEDYRDTEAIAAADFLISYTCDVHPTV' A
#
# COMPACT_ATOMS: atom_id res chain seq x y z
N MET A 1 3.09 19.04 8.51
CA MET A 1 1.65 18.95 8.20
C MET A 1 1.01 17.98 9.20
N PRO A 2 -0.32 17.81 9.27
CA PRO A 2 -0.86 16.70 10.07
C PRO A 2 -0.38 15.36 9.50
N ARG A 3 -0.28 14.34 10.36
CA ARG A 3 0.01 12.95 9.98
C ARG A 3 -0.91 12.50 8.84
N ILE A 4 -0.37 11.74 7.90
CA ILE A 4 -1.11 11.12 6.79
C ILE A 4 -0.94 9.60 6.87
N ASP A 5 -2.03 8.87 7.03
CA ASP A 5 -2.05 7.41 7.07
C ASP A 5 -2.31 6.84 5.67
N ALA A 6 -1.33 6.15 5.11
CA ALA A 6 -1.41 5.51 3.81
C ALA A 6 -1.52 3.99 3.96
N TYR A 7 -2.30 3.36 3.09
CA TYR A 7 -2.29 1.90 2.93
C TYR A 7 -1.70 1.54 1.56
N LEU A 8 -0.68 0.69 1.53
CA LEU A 8 -0.09 0.16 0.31
C LEU A 8 -0.43 -1.33 0.18
N ILE A 9 -1.16 -1.71 -0.86
CA ILE A 9 -1.31 -3.10 -1.25
C ILE A 9 -0.22 -3.42 -2.28
N ALA A 10 0.66 -4.35 -1.93
CA ALA A 10 1.73 -4.82 -2.79
C ALA A 10 1.77 -6.35 -2.78
N GLY A 11 1.09 -6.97 -3.74
CA GLY A 11 0.98 -8.42 -3.86
C GLY A 11 0.64 -8.86 -5.28
N GLY A 12 0.96 -10.10 -5.61
CA GLY A 12 0.67 -10.65 -6.93
C GLY A 12 1.72 -11.60 -7.46
N LYS A 13 1.45 -12.07 -8.67
CA LYS A 13 2.33 -12.99 -9.40
C LYS A 13 3.04 -12.24 -10.54
N TRP A 14 4.07 -12.86 -11.11
CA TRP A 14 4.69 -12.46 -12.39
C TRP A 14 5.55 -11.20 -12.41
N HIS A 15 5.64 -10.46 -11.30
CA HIS A 15 6.49 -9.27 -11.16
C HIS A 15 7.32 -9.31 -9.88
N ASP A 16 8.44 -8.57 -9.86
CA ASP A 16 9.18 -8.31 -8.63
C ASP A 16 8.44 -7.27 -7.77
N VAL A 17 7.41 -7.74 -7.08
CA VAL A 17 6.61 -6.95 -6.15
C VAL A 17 7.47 -6.41 -4.99
N ASN A 18 8.57 -7.09 -4.64
CA ASN A 18 9.45 -6.65 -3.56
C ASN A 18 10.18 -5.38 -3.94
N PHE A 19 10.72 -5.32 -5.17
CA PHE A 19 11.35 -4.11 -5.71
C PHE A 19 10.36 -2.94 -5.73
N ALA A 20 9.19 -3.13 -6.34
CA ALA A 20 8.19 -2.07 -6.44
C ALA A 20 7.72 -1.57 -5.06
N ARG A 21 7.47 -2.49 -4.11
CA ARG A 21 7.11 -2.14 -2.73
C ARG A 21 8.18 -1.26 -2.09
N LEU A 22 9.45 -1.62 -2.22
CA LEU A 22 10.55 -0.84 -1.64
C LEU A 22 10.63 0.56 -2.26
N GLU A 23 10.58 0.68 -3.59
CA GLU A 23 10.68 1.98 -4.26
C GLU A 23 9.50 2.89 -3.95
N VAL A 24 8.28 2.35 -3.88
CA VAL A 24 7.11 3.12 -3.43
C VAL A 24 7.27 3.58 -1.98
N LEU A 25 7.77 2.73 -1.08
CA LEU A 25 8.00 3.10 0.32
C LEU A 25 9.06 4.20 0.46
N LYS A 26 10.12 4.17 -0.35
CA LYS A 26 11.14 5.24 -0.38
C LYS A 26 10.52 6.57 -0.79
N LEU A 27 9.73 6.59 -1.87
CA LEU A 27 9.05 7.80 -2.34
C LEU A 27 8.07 8.35 -1.29
N LEU A 28 7.30 7.49 -0.64
CA LEU A 28 6.36 7.92 0.41
C LEU A 28 7.08 8.51 1.63
N HIS A 29 8.28 8.03 1.95
CA HIS A 29 9.09 8.55 3.05
C HIS A 29 9.97 9.75 2.66
N GLU A 30 9.81 10.31 1.44
CA GLU A 30 10.29 11.67 1.16
C GLU A 30 9.48 12.72 1.95
N ASP A 31 8.29 12.37 2.41
CA ASP A 31 7.47 13.15 3.34
C ASP A 31 7.42 12.48 4.72
N ASP A 32 8.01 13.14 5.72
CA ASP A 32 8.13 12.64 7.10
C ASP A 32 6.78 12.51 7.83
N ASP A 33 5.69 13.10 7.31
CA ASP A 33 4.36 13.01 7.91
C ASP A 33 3.58 11.76 7.47
N VAL A 34 4.05 11.05 6.44
CA VAL A 34 3.39 9.85 5.90
C VAL A 34 3.72 8.61 6.73
N ARG A 35 2.70 7.86 7.13
CA ARG A 35 2.82 6.57 7.81
C ARG A 35 2.16 5.50 6.95
N VAL A 36 2.93 4.50 6.55
CA VAL A 36 2.47 3.49 5.60
C VAL A 36 2.23 2.15 6.30
N ARG A 37 1.01 1.62 6.18
CA ARG A 37 0.73 0.19 6.42
C ARG A 37 0.75 -0.55 5.10
N VAL A 38 1.29 -1.78 5.10
CA VAL A 38 1.39 -2.59 3.88
C VAL A 38 0.60 -3.88 4.02
N GLY A 39 -0.18 -4.22 2.99
CA GLY A 39 -0.88 -5.50 2.85
C GLY A 39 -0.51 -6.19 1.53
N GLU A 40 -0.81 -7.50 1.44
CA GLU A 40 -0.59 -8.31 0.23
C GLU A 40 -1.84 -8.42 -0.66
N ASP A 41 -3.01 -8.05 -0.14
CA ASP A 41 -4.29 -8.04 -0.84
C ASP A 41 -5.31 -7.11 -0.15
N TYR A 42 -6.58 -7.23 -0.52
CA TYR A 42 -7.67 -6.36 -0.12
C TYR A 42 -8.47 -6.85 1.10
N ARG A 43 -8.02 -7.90 1.82
CA ARG A 43 -8.81 -8.52 2.92
C ARG A 43 -8.97 -7.62 4.14
N ASP A 44 -7.99 -6.76 4.43
CA ASP A 44 -8.01 -5.86 5.61
C ASP A 44 -8.79 -4.58 5.33
N THR A 45 -10.09 -4.73 5.08
CA THR A 45 -10.99 -3.64 4.69
C THR A 45 -11.13 -2.56 5.77
N GLU A 46 -11.05 -2.93 7.05
CA GLU A 46 -11.06 -1.97 8.16
C GLU A 46 -9.84 -1.05 8.12
N ALA A 47 -8.64 -1.59 7.93
CA ALA A 47 -7.44 -0.78 7.87
C ALA A 47 -7.34 0.04 6.57
N ILE A 48 -7.84 -0.49 5.46
CA ILE A 48 -7.94 0.27 4.20
C ILE A 48 -8.88 1.45 4.38
N ALA A 49 -10.04 1.26 5.00
CA ALA A 49 -11.03 2.32 5.23
C ALA A 49 -10.57 3.36 6.27
N ALA A 50 -9.67 2.99 7.18
CA ALA A 50 -9.09 3.90 8.16
C ALA A 50 -7.95 4.76 7.61
N ALA A 51 -7.41 4.44 6.43
CA ALA A 51 -6.35 5.21 5.80
C ALA A 51 -6.90 6.45 5.06
N ASP A 52 -6.11 7.52 5.01
CA ASP A 52 -6.42 8.72 4.24
C ASP A 52 -6.41 8.45 2.74
N PHE A 53 -5.57 7.50 2.29
CA PHE A 53 -5.55 7.03 0.91
C PHE A 53 -4.99 5.61 0.75
N LEU A 54 -5.35 5.00 -0.38
CA LEU A 54 -4.94 3.66 -0.78
C LEU A 54 -4.05 3.72 -2.03
N ILE A 55 -2.95 2.99 -2.00
CA ILE A 55 -2.14 2.66 -3.18
C ILE A 55 -2.28 1.17 -3.46
N SER A 56 -2.57 0.81 -4.71
CA SER A 56 -2.59 -0.58 -5.13
C SER A 56 -1.57 -0.83 -6.22
N TYR A 57 -0.54 -1.62 -5.90
CA TYR A 57 0.42 -2.17 -6.84
C TYR A 57 0.26 -3.69 -6.85
N THR A 58 -0.60 -4.19 -7.73
CA THR A 58 -0.96 -5.62 -7.75
C THR A 58 -0.96 -6.21 -9.14
N CYS A 59 -0.67 -7.51 -9.24
CA CYS A 59 -0.83 -8.32 -10.46
C CYS A 59 -1.58 -9.61 -10.12
N ASP A 60 -2.71 -9.88 -10.78
CA ASP A 60 -3.57 -11.05 -10.49
C ASP A 60 -4.10 -11.09 -9.03
N VAL A 61 -4.22 -9.92 -8.38
CA VAL A 61 -4.87 -9.76 -7.07
C VAL A 61 -5.93 -8.69 -7.22
N HIS A 62 -7.17 -9.04 -6.91
CA HIS A 62 -8.33 -8.15 -7.02
C HIS A 62 -9.20 -8.28 -5.76
N PRO A 63 -10.00 -7.26 -5.43
CA PRO A 63 -11.04 -7.40 -4.43
C PRO A 63 -12.00 -8.54 -4.81
N THR A 64 -12.45 -9.29 -3.82
CA THR A 64 -13.34 -10.46 -4.02
C THR A 64 -14.69 -10.32 -3.31
N VAL A 65 -14.86 -9.23 -2.54
CA VAL A 65 -16.04 -8.93 -1.74
C VAL A 65 -16.51 -7.50 -1.98
#